data_AF-A0A2E0C3X8-F1
#
_entry.id   AF-A0A2E0C3X8-F1
#
_cell.length_a   1.000
_cell.length_b   1.000
_cell.length_c   1.000
_cell.angle_alpha   90.00
_cell.angle_beta   90.00
_cell.angle_gamma   90.00
#
_symmetry.space_group_name_H-M   'P 1'
#
loop_
_entity.id
_entity.type
_entity.pdbx_description
1 polymer ?
#
loop_
_entity_poly.entity_id
_entity_poly.type
_entity_poly.pdbx_seq_one_letter_code
_entity_poly.pdbx_strand_id
1 'polypeptide(L)'
;MFPRKYNKQNRLKRFILKLLNVYAYERETLNIVNPNYENNFGNLAKFNDKSFNFSRGYLDLSRKIKKLDIFFRYAPNSSLYNSKGNWKRVIPGISKEQLISTCLMSLKYSILSFLDSNKLEISLHLISDNSNDKFDEKLLNLISNKKFKISIQKSKVAGNRGSYLECCDQAELAEDLIFFIEDDYLFEKHCLDEMLFTFSRLSTILKEDVIACPTDYSFFYDSFYKTSLFIGKNYRWRIVGETLLTFMLSKNVFKQNKKIIRKVGEIINEPFEKPLHELYKSNLCIAPVNTLAYHISRGVPSVNEDWISTWNENYKKI
;
A
#
# COMPACT_ATOMS: atom_id res chain seq x y z
N MET A 1 19.06 -30.78 2.44
CA MET A 1 17.59 -30.54 2.42
C MET A 1 16.96 -31.33 3.55
N PHE A 2 16.02 -30.74 4.31
CA PHE A 2 15.32 -31.46 5.37
C PHE A 2 14.44 -32.59 4.79
N PRO A 3 14.53 -33.83 5.30
CA PRO A 3 13.68 -34.92 4.83
C PRO A 3 12.23 -34.66 5.24
N ARG A 4 11.31 -34.72 4.28
CA ARG A 4 9.86 -34.62 4.52
C ARG A 4 9.22 -35.99 4.27
N LYS A 5 8.20 -36.36 5.07
CA LYS A 5 7.33 -37.50 4.74
C LYS A 5 6.46 -37.13 3.54
N TYR A 6 6.36 -38.02 2.55
CA TYR A 6 5.63 -37.77 1.29
C TYR A 6 4.41 -38.70 1.18
N ASN A 7 3.27 -38.16 0.75
CA ASN A 7 2.15 -38.97 0.27
C ASN A 7 2.39 -39.36 -1.19
N LYS A 8 2.21 -40.65 -1.51
CA LYS A 8 2.52 -41.23 -2.83
C LYS A 8 1.37 -40.92 -3.81
N GLN A 9 1.65 -40.26 -4.93
CA GLN A 9 0.66 -40.02 -5.99
C GLN A 9 0.17 -41.32 -6.65
N ASN A 10 -1.05 -41.27 -7.20
CA ASN A 10 -1.58 -42.29 -8.11
C ASN A 10 -0.74 -42.35 -9.41
N ARG A 11 -0.34 -43.56 -9.81
CA ARG A 11 0.48 -43.83 -11.01
C ARG A 11 -0.15 -43.33 -12.31
N LEU A 12 -1.48 -43.45 -12.45
CA LEU A 12 -2.20 -43.04 -13.68
C LEU A 12 -2.17 -41.52 -13.88
N LYS A 13 -2.40 -40.75 -12.81
CA LYS A 13 -2.30 -39.28 -12.83
C LYS A 13 -0.92 -38.83 -13.30
N ARG A 14 0.14 -39.46 -12.77
CA ARG A 14 1.54 -39.19 -13.14
C ARG A 14 1.85 -39.47 -14.61
N PHE A 15 1.22 -40.50 -15.20
CA PHE A 15 1.39 -40.84 -16.62
C PHE A 15 0.75 -39.77 -17.54
N ILE A 16 -0.49 -39.37 -17.26
CA ILE A 16 -1.22 -38.36 -18.05
C ILE A 16 -0.47 -37.02 -18.07
N LEU A 17 0.01 -36.57 -16.91
CA LEU A 17 0.78 -35.32 -16.79
C LEU A 17 2.07 -35.34 -17.61
N LYS A 18 2.78 -36.47 -17.60
CA LYS A 18 4.00 -36.68 -18.39
C LYS A 18 3.71 -36.63 -19.89
N LEU A 19 2.56 -37.13 -20.32
CA LEU A 19 2.14 -37.15 -21.72
C LEU A 19 1.73 -35.75 -22.23
N LEU A 20 1.27 -34.87 -21.33
CA LEU A 20 0.85 -33.50 -21.64
C LEU A 20 1.97 -32.45 -21.54
N ASN A 21 3.18 -32.80 -21.07
CA ASN A 21 4.21 -31.82 -20.68
C ASN A 21 3.71 -30.77 -19.65
N VAL A 22 2.69 -31.11 -18.82
CA VAL A 22 2.04 -30.20 -17.85
C VAL A 22 2.14 -30.70 -16.42
N TYR A 23 2.35 -29.74 -15.51
CA TYR A 23 3.50 -29.97 -14.67
C TYR A 23 3.71 -28.95 -13.50
N ALA A 24 3.00 -27.83 -13.29
CA ALA A 24 3.40 -26.90 -12.19
C ALA A 24 3.51 -27.57 -10.78
N TYR A 25 4.51 -27.20 -9.93
CA TYR A 25 4.70 -27.81 -8.58
C TYR A 25 3.61 -27.34 -7.59
N GLU A 26 2.41 -27.80 -7.85
CA GLU A 26 1.19 -27.60 -7.09
C GLU A 26 1.24 -28.49 -5.85
N ARG A 27 1.31 -27.87 -4.66
CA ARG A 27 1.66 -28.59 -3.42
C ARG A 27 0.61 -29.59 -2.94
N GLU A 28 -0.61 -29.52 -3.49
CA GLU A 28 -1.69 -30.48 -3.22
C GLU A 28 -1.75 -31.61 -4.27
N THR A 29 -1.08 -31.49 -5.42
CA THR A 29 -1.19 -32.48 -6.52
C THR A 29 0.12 -33.06 -7.06
N LEU A 30 1.26 -32.37 -6.90
CA LEU A 30 2.64 -32.76 -7.24
C LEU A 30 2.95 -33.04 -8.73
N ASN A 31 2.58 -32.13 -9.62
CA ASN A 31 3.02 -32.16 -11.03
C ASN A 31 4.47 -31.53 -11.12
N ILE A 32 5.28 -31.78 -12.19
CA ILE A 32 6.73 -31.35 -12.24
C ILE A 32 7.16 -30.48 -13.47
N VAL A 33 7.19 -29.12 -13.38
CA VAL A 33 7.42 -28.18 -14.52
C VAL A 33 8.82 -27.67 -14.49
N ASN A 34 9.49 -27.79 -15.64
CA ASN A 34 10.54 -26.88 -16.04
C ASN A 34 9.92 -25.48 -16.03
N PRO A 35 10.22 -24.61 -15.05
CA PRO A 35 9.72 -23.24 -15.09
C PRO A 35 10.11 -22.66 -16.45
N ASN A 36 9.21 -21.93 -17.11
CA ASN A 36 9.56 -21.34 -18.40
C ASN A 36 10.77 -20.42 -18.17
N TYR A 37 11.91 -20.74 -18.78
CA TYR A 37 13.17 -19.99 -18.67
C TYR A 37 13.10 -18.60 -19.32
N GLU A 38 11.95 -18.23 -19.90
CA GLU A 38 11.61 -16.84 -20.28
C GLU A 38 11.01 -16.06 -19.10
N ASN A 39 10.25 -16.73 -18.22
CA ASN A 39 9.72 -16.17 -16.97
C ASN A 39 10.75 -16.25 -15.83
N ASN A 40 11.86 -15.54 -16.00
CA ASN A 40 12.97 -15.54 -15.04
C ASN A 40 12.68 -14.80 -13.71
N PHE A 41 11.60 -14.01 -13.64
CA PHE A 41 11.32 -13.12 -12.51
C PHE A 41 9.82 -13.04 -12.17
N GLY A 42 9.52 -12.78 -10.90
CA GLY A 42 8.16 -12.53 -10.38
C GLY A 42 7.37 -13.78 -9.93
N ASN A 43 6.34 -13.57 -9.11
CA ASN A 43 5.34 -14.62 -8.85
C ASN A 43 4.21 -14.53 -9.90
N LEU A 44 3.86 -15.65 -10.53
CA LEU A 44 2.64 -15.76 -11.34
C LEU A 44 1.41 -15.44 -10.47
N ALA A 45 0.83 -14.25 -10.62
CA ALA A 45 -0.33 -13.82 -9.84
C ALA A 45 -1.35 -13.14 -10.75
N LYS A 46 -2.61 -13.56 -10.64
CA LYS A 46 -3.75 -12.95 -11.34
C LYS A 46 -4.71 -12.37 -10.31
N PHE A 47 -5.02 -11.09 -10.46
CA PHE A 47 -5.77 -10.31 -9.46
C PHE A 47 -7.13 -10.94 -9.20
N ASN A 48 -7.52 -11.04 -7.93
CA ASN A 48 -8.77 -11.68 -7.50
C ASN A 48 -8.98 -13.12 -8.03
N ASP A 49 -7.94 -13.82 -8.45
CA ASP A 49 -8.03 -15.20 -8.95
C ASP A 49 -7.14 -16.09 -8.09
N LYS A 50 -5.84 -16.16 -8.44
CA LYS A 50 -4.85 -17.07 -7.85
C LYS A 50 -3.46 -16.47 -7.88
N SER A 51 -2.59 -16.98 -7.01
CA SER A 51 -1.19 -16.59 -6.88
C SER A 51 -0.30 -17.83 -6.78
N PHE A 52 0.89 -17.79 -7.36
CA PHE A 52 1.87 -18.87 -7.31
C PHE A 52 2.97 -18.55 -6.28
N ASN A 53 3.55 -19.58 -5.66
CA ASN A 53 4.76 -19.47 -4.86
C ASN A 53 5.53 -20.79 -4.96
N PHE A 54 6.84 -20.77 -5.23
CA PHE A 54 7.68 -21.98 -5.32
C PHE A 54 7.54 -22.95 -4.13
N SER A 55 7.22 -22.45 -2.93
CA SER A 55 7.04 -23.27 -1.72
C SER A 55 5.61 -23.80 -1.49
N ARG A 56 4.60 -23.32 -2.24
CA ARG A 56 3.18 -23.69 -2.09
C ARG A 56 2.47 -24.09 -3.38
N GLY A 57 3.06 -23.86 -4.56
CA GLY A 57 2.38 -24.01 -5.84
C GLY A 57 1.36 -22.90 -6.08
N TYR A 58 0.27 -23.22 -6.75
CA TYR A 58 -0.88 -22.33 -6.85
C TYR A 58 -1.61 -22.20 -5.50
N LEU A 59 -2.09 -21.00 -5.24
CA LEU A 59 -2.92 -20.61 -4.11
C LEU A 59 -4.10 -19.83 -4.68
N ASP A 60 -5.31 -20.37 -4.57
CA ASP A 60 -6.52 -19.62 -4.91
C ASP A 60 -6.75 -18.54 -3.85
N LEU A 61 -6.90 -17.29 -4.31
CA LEU A 61 -7.00 -16.13 -3.45
C LEU A 61 -8.42 -16.04 -2.88
N SER A 62 -8.68 -16.64 -1.71
CA SER A 62 -10.01 -16.59 -1.09
C SER A 62 -10.42 -15.17 -0.69
N ARG A 63 -9.46 -14.34 -0.26
CA ARG A 63 -9.69 -12.91 0.01
C ARG A 63 -9.69 -12.09 -1.29
N LYS A 64 -10.84 -12.04 -1.95
CA LYS A 64 -11.10 -11.14 -3.09
C LYS A 64 -11.25 -9.70 -2.60
N ILE A 65 -10.78 -8.74 -3.40
CA ILE A 65 -10.89 -7.29 -3.16
C ILE A 65 -11.95 -6.72 -4.11
N LYS A 66 -13.04 -6.17 -3.59
CA LYS A 66 -14.19 -5.66 -4.37
C LYS A 66 -14.01 -4.20 -4.80
N LYS A 67 -13.46 -3.37 -3.91
CA LYS A 67 -13.35 -1.92 -4.05
C LYS A 67 -12.21 -1.38 -3.20
N LEU A 68 -11.64 -0.26 -3.63
CA LEU A 68 -10.65 0.51 -2.89
C LEU A 68 -11.08 1.98 -2.82
N ASP A 69 -11.26 2.49 -1.61
CA ASP A 69 -11.51 3.89 -1.33
C ASP A 69 -10.22 4.51 -0.74
N ILE A 70 -9.62 5.42 -1.49
CA ILE A 70 -8.36 6.10 -1.17
C ILE A 70 -8.68 7.49 -0.62
N PHE A 71 -8.16 7.83 0.56
CA PHE A 71 -8.34 9.13 1.20
C PHE A 71 -6.99 9.85 1.27
N PHE A 72 -6.78 10.78 0.32
CA PHE A 72 -5.58 11.60 0.22
C PHE A 72 -5.82 12.92 0.93
N ARG A 73 -5.22 13.10 2.12
CA ARG A 73 -5.39 14.31 2.95
C ARG A 73 -4.26 15.29 2.70
N TYR A 74 -4.58 16.56 2.46
CA TYR A 74 -3.59 17.57 2.08
C TYR A 74 -3.88 18.96 2.63
N ALA A 75 -2.82 19.73 2.86
CA ALA A 75 -2.94 21.07 3.43
C ALA A 75 -1.85 22.04 2.94
N PRO A 76 -2.03 22.76 1.81
CA PRO A 76 -0.96 23.54 1.19
C PRO A 76 -0.46 24.71 2.05
N ASN A 77 -1.31 25.28 2.90
CA ASN A 77 -0.98 26.43 3.75
C ASN A 77 -0.48 26.04 5.16
N SER A 78 -0.22 24.75 5.45
CA SER A 78 0.30 24.33 6.76
C SER A 78 1.81 24.01 6.73
N SER A 79 2.53 24.48 7.73
CA SER A 79 3.92 24.12 8.00
C SER A 79 4.06 22.64 8.37
N LEU A 80 5.29 22.11 8.35
CA LEU A 80 5.55 20.76 8.87
C LEU A 80 5.15 20.67 10.35
N TYR A 81 4.50 19.58 10.73
CA TYR A 81 4.07 19.33 12.11
C TYR A 81 5.25 19.45 13.09
N ASN A 82 5.02 20.12 14.22
CA ASN A 82 6.00 20.43 15.26
C ASN A 82 7.34 21.03 14.76
N SER A 83 7.33 21.79 13.65
CA SER A 83 8.54 22.41 13.09
C SER A 83 8.75 23.89 13.47
N LYS A 84 9.97 24.26 13.87
CA LYS A 84 10.36 25.64 14.20
C LYS A 84 10.79 26.49 12.97
N GLY A 85 10.21 26.27 11.80
CA GLY A 85 10.47 27.04 10.56
C GLY A 85 11.85 26.86 9.88
N ASN A 86 12.92 26.62 10.64
CA ASN A 86 14.31 26.58 10.15
C ASN A 86 14.67 25.34 9.32
N TRP A 87 13.79 24.34 9.26
CA TRP A 87 14.08 23.03 8.67
C TRP A 87 13.62 22.97 7.22
N LYS A 88 14.58 22.85 6.29
CA LYS A 88 14.30 22.69 4.85
C LYS A 88 13.84 21.26 4.54
N ARG A 89 13.03 21.11 3.50
CA ARG A 89 12.67 19.79 2.94
C ARG A 89 13.88 19.17 2.23
N VAL A 90 13.85 17.85 2.04
CA VAL A 90 14.91 17.12 1.30
C VAL A 90 15.09 17.62 -0.14
N ILE A 91 14.01 18.14 -0.74
CA ILE A 91 14.03 18.80 -2.04
C ILE A 91 14.03 20.32 -1.81
N PRO A 92 15.10 21.05 -2.20
CA PRO A 92 15.17 22.49 -2.02
C PRO A 92 14.35 23.25 -3.07
N GLY A 93 13.87 24.44 -2.71
CA GLY A 93 13.29 25.40 -3.67
C GLY A 93 11.86 25.13 -4.14
N ILE A 94 11.19 24.09 -3.64
CA ILE A 94 9.79 23.78 -3.99
C ILE A 94 8.78 24.37 -3.00
N SER A 95 7.59 24.74 -3.50
CA SER A 95 6.42 25.07 -2.68
C SER A 95 5.72 23.81 -2.15
N LYS A 96 4.86 23.97 -1.13
CA LYS A 96 4.04 22.85 -0.66
C LYS A 96 3.01 22.42 -1.72
N GLU A 97 2.44 23.35 -2.47
CA GLU A 97 1.55 23.05 -3.60
C GLU A 97 2.23 22.17 -4.67
N GLN A 98 3.50 22.44 -4.99
CA GLN A 98 4.30 21.62 -5.91
C GLN A 98 4.55 20.21 -5.38
N LEU A 99 4.85 20.08 -4.08
CA LEU A 99 4.98 18.78 -3.41
C LEU A 99 3.69 17.97 -3.49
N ILE A 100 2.57 18.55 -3.04
CA ILE A 100 1.26 17.90 -3.04
C ILE A 100 0.89 17.46 -4.47
N SER A 101 1.09 18.34 -5.46
CA SER A 101 0.82 18.04 -6.87
C SER A 101 1.67 16.88 -7.39
N THR A 102 2.96 16.82 -7.04
CA THR A 102 3.91 15.78 -7.48
C THR A 102 3.57 14.41 -6.86
N CYS A 103 3.33 14.40 -5.55
CA CYS A 103 2.88 13.22 -4.80
C CYS A 103 1.55 12.68 -5.36
N LEU A 104 0.55 13.55 -5.52
CA LEU A 104 -0.75 13.17 -6.07
C LEU A 104 -0.66 12.68 -7.54
N MET A 105 0.22 13.26 -8.35
CA MET A 105 0.49 12.78 -9.71
C MET A 105 1.09 11.36 -9.71
N SER A 106 2.04 11.07 -8.81
CA SER A 106 2.62 9.72 -8.69
C SER A 106 1.57 8.68 -8.26
N LEU A 107 0.68 9.05 -7.33
CA LEU A 107 -0.47 8.22 -6.93
C LEU A 107 -1.41 7.95 -8.11
N LYS A 108 -1.74 8.99 -8.91
CA LYS A 108 -2.52 8.85 -10.15
C LYS A 108 -1.91 7.81 -11.09
N TYR A 109 -0.60 7.86 -11.32
CA TYR A 109 0.07 6.87 -12.18
C TYR A 109 0.11 5.47 -11.58
N SER A 110 0.23 5.33 -10.26
CA SER A 110 0.14 4.02 -9.59
C SER A 110 -1.26 3.39 -9.74
N ILE A 111 -2.32 4.20 -9.57
CA ILE A 111 -3.72 3.79 -9.81
C ILE A 111 -3.91 3.36 -11.28
N LEU A 112 -3.47 4.20 -12.23
CA LEU A 112 -3.61 3.92 -13.66
C LEU A 112 -2.84 2.65 -14.09
N SER A 113 -1.60 2.49 -13.64
CA SER A 113 -0.79 1.30 -13.98
C SER A 113 -1.39 0.01 -13.44
N PHE A 114 -2.11 0.05 -12.32
CA PHE A 114 -2.86 -1.10 -11.82
C PHE A 114 -4.11 -1.38 -12.69
N LEU A 115 -4.89 -0.34 -13.02
CA LEU A 115 -6.12 -0.43 -13.81
C LEU A 115 -5.90 -0.73 -15.30
N ASP A 116 -4.67 -0.57 -15.82
CA ASP A 116 -4.31 -0.97 -17.18
C ASP A 116 -4.32 -2.49 -17.39
N SER A 117 -4.08 -3.27 -16.32
CA SER A 117 -4.05 -4.75 -16.37
C SER A 117 -5.13 -5.43 -15.54
N ASN A 118 -5.82 -4.71 -14.66
CA ASN A 118 -6.76 -5.27 -13.68
C ASN A 118 -8.07 -4.47 -13.62
N LYS A 119 -9.17 -5.13 -13.25
CA LYS A 119 -10.47 -4.48 -13.02
C LYS A 119 -10.75 -4.40 -11.52
N LEU A 120 -10.95 -3.18 -11.03
CA LEU A 120 -11.33 -2.87 -9.65
C LEU A 120 -12.08 -1.54 -9.63
N GLU A 121 -13.11 -1.39 -8.79
CA GLU A 121 -13.65 -0.05 -8.50
C GLU A 121 -12.70 0.69 -7.56
N ILE A 122 -12.23 1.87 -7.98
CA ILE A 122 -11.38 2.76 -7.18
C ILE A 122 -12.07 4.12 -7.04
N SER A 123 -12.14 4.62 -5.81
CA SER A 123 -12.52 5.99 -5.48
C SER A 123 -11.30 6.72 -4.91
N LEU A 124 -11.02 7.93 -5.39
CA LEU A 124 -10.03 8.84 -4.81
C LEU A 124 -10.74 10.05 -4.19
N HIS A 125 -10.73 10.11 -2.86
CA HIS A 125 -11.31 11.15 -2.04
C HIS A 125 -10.19 12.13 -1.62
N LEU A 126 -10.25 13.35 -2.14
CA LEU A 126 -9.34 14.43 -1.78
C LEU A 126 -9.86 15.13 -0.51
N ILE A 127 -9.14 14.99 0.60
CA ILE A 127 -9.50 15.61 1.90
C ILE A 127 -8.70 16.90 2.07
N SER A 128 -9.35 18.03 1.75
CA SER A 128 -8.78 19.37 1.75
C SER A 128 -8.79 19.99 3.15
N ASP A 129 -7.64 20.43 3.66
CA ASP A 129 -7.50 21.13 4.95
C ASP A 129 -6.70 22.43 4.77
N ASN A 130 -7.29 23.57 5.15
CA ASN A 130 -6.66 24.89 4.98
C ASN A 130 -6.13 25.16 3.54
N SER A 131 -6.87 24.70 2.52
CA SER A 131 -6.58 24.97 1.11
C SER A 131 -7.44 26.13 0.56
N ASN A 132 -7.14 26.56 -0.66
CA ASN A 132 -7.93 27.53 -1.41
C ASN A 132 -8.57 26.87 -2.65
N ASP A 133 -9.74 27.37 -3.08
CA ASP A 133 -10.53 26.73 -4.14
C ASP A 133 -9.77 26.63 -5.48
N LYS A 134 -8.91 27.62 -5.79
CA LYS A 134 -8.08 27.61 -7.00
C LYS A 134 -7.05 26.47 -7.01
N PHE A 135 -6.47 26.13 -5.86
CA PHE A 135 -5.56 25.00 -5.76
C PHE A 135 -6.32 23.66 -5.77
N ASP A 136 -7.47 23.59 -5.13
CA ASP A 136 -8.35 22.41 -5.14
C ASP A 136 -8.82 22.09 -6.57
N GLU A 137 -9.22 23.11 -7.34
CA GLU A 137 -9.51 23.00 -8.79
C GLU A 137 -8.29 22.57 -9.60
N LYS A 138 -7.09 23.10 -9.30
CA LYS A 138 -5.85 22.66 -9.96
C LYS A 138 -5.63 21.15 -9.74
N LEU A 139 -5.77 20.66 -8.50
CA LEU A 139 -5.60 19.24 -8.20
C LEU A 139 -6.65 18.38 -8.91
N LEU A 140 -7.92 18.77 -8.90
CA LEU A 140 -8.99 18.04 -9.61
C LEU A 140 -8.70 17.92 -11.11
N ASN A 141 -8.27 19.01 -11.76
CA ASN A 141 -7.84 18.99 -13.16
C ASN A 141 -6.61 18.09 -13.37
N LEU A 142 -5.64 18.14 -12.46
CA LEU A 142 -4.42 17.33 -12.49
C LEU A 142 -4.72 15.82 -12.44
N ILE A 143 -5.66 15.37 -11.58
CA ILE A 143 -6.02 13.95 -11.45
C ILE A 143 -7.15 13.48 -12.36
N SER A 144 -7.88 14.39 -13.01
CA SER A 144 -9.04 14.08 -13.86
C SER A 144 -8.78 12.87 -14.79
N ASN A 145 -9.68 11.88 -14.68
CA ASN A 145 -9.64 10.63 -15.44
C ASN A 145 -11.02 9.95 -15.41
N LYS A 146 -11.28 9.04 -16.36
CA LYS A 146 -12.52 8.25 -16.44
C LYS A 146 -12.41 6.83 -15.83
N LYS A 147 -11.20 6.37 -15.49
CA LYS A 147 -10.94 5.00 -14.97
C LYS A 147 -11.25 4.81 -13.48
N PHE A 148 -11.32 5.89 -12.71
CA PHE A 148 -11.62 5.86 -11.26
C PHE A 148 -12.47 7.06 -10.87
N LYS A 149 -13.23 6.94 -9.77
CA LYS A 149 -14.10 8.01 -9.26
C LYS A 149 -13.25 9.01 -8.48
N ILE A 150 -13.59 10.29 -8.58
CA ILE A 150 -12.89 11.39 -7.87
C ILE A 150 -13.94 12.17 -7.08
N SER A 151 -13.64 12.49 -5.82
CA SER A 151 -14.42 13.42 -5.01
C SER A 151 -13.50 14.34 -4.22
N ILE A 152 -14.03 15.45 -3.74
CA ILE A 152 -13.34 16.35 -2.80
C ILE A 152 -14.24 16.62 -1.59
N GLN A 153 -13.64 16.65 -0.41
CA GLN A 153 -14.28 17.00 0.85
C GLN A 153 -13.38 17.99 1.59
N LYS A 154 -13.94 19.08 2.12
CA LYS A 154 -13.21 19.95 3.04
C LYS A 154 -13.30 19.38 4.46
N SER A 155 -12.18 19.36 5.18
CA SER A 155 -12.18 18.93 6.57
C SER A 155 -12.97 19.89 7.44
N LYS A 156 -13.83 19.33 8.32
CA LYS A 156 -14.66 20.11 9.25
C LYS A 156 -13.83 20.84 10.32
N VAL A 157 -12.60 20.41 10.58
CA VAL A 157 -11.73 20.94 11.64
C VAL A 157 -10.33 21.11 11.05
N ALA A 158 -9.74 22.29 11.20
CA ALA A 158 -8.43 22.58 10.63
C ALA A 158 -7.29 21.78 11.28
N GLY A 159 -6.28 21.44 10.47
CA GLY A 159 -5.03 20.80 10.89
C GLY A 159 -5.02 19.26 10.82
N ASN A 160 -3.84 18.68 11.01
CA ASN A 160 -3.57 17.23 10.85
C ASN A 160 -4.56 16.31 11.58
N ARG A 161 -5.01 16.68 12.78
CA ARG A 161 -6.00 15.91 13.55
C ARG A 161 -7.37 15.92 12.87
N GLY A 162 -7.84 17.09 12.45
CA GLY A 162 -9.14 17.23 11.82
C GLY A 162 -9.20 16.65 10.41
N SER A 163 -8.15 16.82 9.59
CA SER A 163 -8.05 16.16 8.28
C SER A 163 -8.03 14.64 8.40
N TYR A 164 -7.30 14.08 9.37
CA TYR A 164 -7.34 12.64 9.67
C TYR A 164 -8.71 12.15 10.17
N LEU A 165 -9.40 12.93 11.02
CA LEU A 165 -10.76 12.58 11.45
C LEU A 165 -11.76 12.62 10.30
N GLU A 166 -11.60 13.55 9.35
CA GLU A 166 -12.42 13.56 8.13
C GLU A 166 -12.16 12.30 7.28
N CYS A 167 -10.91 11.85 7.13
CA CYS A 167 -10.63 10.54 6.52
C CYS A 167 -11.36 9.40 7.23
N CYS A 168 -11.39 9.40 8.57
CA CYS A 168 -12.11 8.40 9.35
C CYS A 168 -13.64 8.49 9.20
N ASP A 169 -14.21 9.69 9.11
CA ASP A 169 -15.64 9.90 8.86
C ASP A 169 -16.04 9.41 7.47
N GLN A 170 -15.29 9.79 6.42
CA GLN A 170 -15.60 9.39 5.04
C GLN A 170 -15.34 7.88 4.81
N ALA A 171 -14.33 7.30 5.47
CA ALA A 171 -14.11 5.85 5.49
C ALA A 171 -15.25 5.06 6.13
N GLU A 172 -16.25 5.69 6.75
CA GLU A 172 -17.46 4.98 7.17
C GLU A 172 -18.26 4.42 6.00
N LEU A 173 -18.19 5.06 4.84
CA LEU A 173 -18.92 4.69 3.63
C LEU A 173 -18.17 3.67 2.76
N ALA A 174 -16.89 3.43 3.02
CA ALA A 174 -16.06 2.49 2.25
C ALA A 174 -16.59 1.04 2.35
N GLU A 175 -16.53 0.31 1.24
CA GLU A 175 -17.16 -1.02 1.13
C GLU A 175 -16.21 -2.18 1.46
N ASP A 176 -14.92 -2.05 1.09
CA ASP A 176 -13.95 -3.14 1.24
C ASP A 176 -12.57 -2.68 1.70
N LEU A 177 -11.74 -2.06 0.86
CA LEU A 177 -10.43 -1.54 1.28
C LEU A 177 -10.44 -0.02 1.45
N ILE A 178 -9.76 0.43 2.50
CA ILE A 178 -9.53 1.83 2.85
C ILE A 178 -8.03 2.06 2.75
N PHE A 179 -7.59 3.13 2.08
CA PHE A 179 -6.19 3.55 2.06
C PHE A 179 -6.08 5.02 2.47
N PHE A 180 -5.51 5.27 3.64
CA PHE A 180 -5.17 6.63 4.09
C PHE A 180 -3.79 7.02 3.57
N ILE A 181 -3.66 8.25 3.07
CA ILE A 181 -2.44 8.78 2.46
C ILE A 181 -2.23 10.25 2.89
N GLU A 182 -0.99 10.57 3.27
CA GLU A 182 -0.54 11.94 3.55
C GLU A 182 0.01 12.64 2.30
N ASP A 183 0.01 13.98 2.30
CA ASP A 183 0.30 14.80 1.11
C ASP A 183 1.75 14.85 0.63
N ASP A 184 2.67 14.28 1.41
CA ASP A 184 4.10 14.20 1.13
C ASP A 184 4.60 12.79 0.78
N TYR A 185 3.72 11.88 0.34
CA TYR A 185 4.09 10.54 -0.15
C TYR A 185 4.17 10.47 -1.68
N LEU A 186 5.38 10.20 -2.18
CA LEU A 186 5.65 9.93 -3.60
C LEU A 186 5.59 8.41 -3.85
N PHE A 187 4.76 7.97 -4.79
CA PHE A 187 4.47 6.56 -5.03
C PHE A 187 5.23 5.98 -6.21
N GLU A 188 5.71 4.75 -6.06
CA GLU A 188 6.19 3.96 -7.19
C GLU A 188 5.06 3.58 -8.14
N LYS A 189 5.38 3.49 -9.43
CA LYS A 189 4.40 3.17 -10.50
C LYS A 189 3.67 1.85 -10.24
N HIS A 190 4.32 0.89 -9.58
CA HIS A 190 3.75 -0.41 -9.26
C HIS A 190 3.37 -0.58 -7.77
N CYS A 191 3.39 0.50 -6.98
CA CYS A 191 3.01 0.46 -5.55
C CYS A 191 1.63 -0.17 -5.33
N LEU A 192 0.60 0.33 -6.00
CA LEU A 192 -0.76 -0.16 -5.76
C LEU A 192 -0.95 -1.62 -6.19
N ASP A 193 -0.29 -2.02 -7.28
CA ASP A 193 -0.26 -3.41 -7.74
C ASP A 193 0.38 -4.34 -6.70
N GLU A 194 1.57 -4.01 -6.20
CA GLU A 194 2.22 -4.82 -5.15
C GLU A 194 1.39 -4.89 -3.87
N MET A 195 0.83 -3.76 -3.40
CA MET A 195 0.02 -3.69 -2.18
C MET A 195 -1.24 -4.55 -2.26
N LEU A 196 -2.05 -4.40 -3.33
CA LEU A 196 -3.33 -5.09 -3.45
C LEU A 196 -3.16 -6.61 -3.63
N PHE A 197 -2.17 -7.02 -4.44
CA PHE A 197 -1.86 -8.45 -4.58
C PHE A 197 -1.31 -9.05 -3.29
N THR A 198 -0.44 -8.33 -2.57
CA THR A 198 0.12 -8.79 -1.30
C THR A 198 -0.96 -8.91 -0.23
N PHE A 199 -1.83 -7.91 -0.08
CA PHE A 199 -2.96 -7.95 0.84
C PHE A 199 -3.82 -9.20 0.57
N SER A 200 -4.32 -9.38 -0.67
CA SER A 200 -5.17 -10.52 -1.03
C SER A 200 -4.51 -11.86 -0.72
N ARG A 201 -3.21 -11.99 -1.04
CA ARG A 201 -2.41 -13.20 -0.82
C ARG A 201 -2.15 -13.50 0.65
N LEU A 202 -1.73 -12.51 1.44
CA LEU A 202 -1.42 -12.72 2.85
C LEU A 202 -2.68 -12.92 3.67
N SER A 203 -3.75 -12.16 3.41
CA SER A 203 -5.04 -12.38 4.06
C SER A 203 -5.62 -13.76 3.75
N THR A 204 -5.42 -14.27 2.52
CA THR A 204 -5.77 -15.66 2.15
C THR A 204 -4.93 -16.68 2.94
N ILE A 205 -3.63 -16.46 3.08
CA ILE A 205 -2.69 -17.39 3.76
C ILE A 205 -2.93 -17.44 5.27
N LEU A 206 -3.20 -16.27 5.89
CA LEU A 206 -3.38 -16.10 7.33
C LEU A 206 -4.83 -16.35 7.77
N LYS A 207 -5.79 -16.27 6.82
CA LYS A 207 -7.25 -16.28 7.07
C LYS A 207 -7.73 -15.09 7.91
N GLU A 208 -6.99 -13.99 7.88
CA GLU A 208 -7.25 -12.74 8.61
C GLU A 208 -6.74 -11.57 7.78
N ASP A 209 -7.46 -10.44 7.76
CA ASP A 209 -7.05 -9.25 7.01
C ASP A 209 -5.88 -8.51 7.67
N VAL A 210 -4.83 -8.22 6.89
CA VAL A 210 -3.64 -7.48 7.34
C VAL A 210 -3.81 -5.96 7.21
N ILE A 211 -2.99 -5.18 7.92
CA ILE A 211 -2.77 -3.75 7.66
C ILE A 211 -1.47 -3.61 6.86
N ALA A 212 -1.44 -2.78 5.82
CA ALA A 212 -0.27 -2.64 4.94
C ALA A 212 0.15 -1.18 4.76
N CYS A 213 1.39 -0.85 5.13
CA CYS A 213 2.05 0.42 4.81
C CYS A 213 2.89 0.26 3.53
N PRO A 214 2.91 1.23 2.60
CA PRO A 214 3.75 1.16 1.40
C PRO A 214 5.23 1.47 1.66
N THR A 215 5.60 1.94 2.84
CA THR A 215 6.91 2.58 3.06
C THR A 215 7.83 1.77 3.96
N ASP A 216 9.07 1.61 3.50
CA ASP A 216 10.16 0.96 4.22
C ASP A 216 10.99 2.01 4.99
N TYR A 217 10.46 2.48 6.13
CA TYR A 217 11.05 3.61 6.88
C TYR A 217 12.44 3.28 7.46
N SER A 218 13.30 4.30 7.56
CA SER A 218 14.65 4.17 8.14
C SER A 218 14.65 3.73 9.60
N PHE A 219 13.68 4.18 10.41
CA PHE A 219 13.60 3.84 11.85
C PHE A 219 13.42 2.33 12.11
N PHE A 220 12.91 1.58 11.12
CA PHE A 220 12.90 0.12 11.14
C PHE A 220 14.29 -0.54 11.03
N TYR A 221 15.36 0.24 10.97
CA TYR A 221 16.75 -0.22 10.97
C TYR A 221 17.56 0.39 12.14
N ASP A 222 17.00 1.41 12.82
CA ASP A 222 17.63 2.10 13.95
C ASP A 222 17.49 1.33 15.29
N SER A 223 16.73 0.22 15.31
CA SER A 223 16.50 -0.60 16.51
C SER A 223 16.54 -2.10 16.23
N PHE A 224 16.95 -2.88 17.24
CA PHE A 224 16.89 -4.35 17.19
C PHE A 224 15.49 -4.83 17.56
N TYR A 225 14.72 -5.30 16.56
CA TYR A 225 13.47 -6.01 16.78
C TYR A 225 13.42 -7.31 15.97
N LYS A 226 12.63 -8.28 16.45
CA LYS A 226 12.39 -9.54 15.74
C LYS A 226 11.19 -9.35 14.80
N THR A 227 11.34 -9.75 13.54
CA THR A 227 10.25 -9.72 12.55
C THR A 227 10.22 -11.00 11.73
N SER A 228 9.05 -11.30 11.17
CA SER A 228 8.85 -12.37 10.20
C SER A 228 8.77 -11.78 8.80
N LEU A 229 9.36 -12.48 7.83
CA LEU A 229 9.27 -12.12 6.41
C LEU A 229 8.21 -12.95 5.68
N PHE A 230 7.41 -12.25 4.87
CA PHE A 230 6.45 -12.77 3.93
C PHE A 230 6.89 -12.47 2.49
N ILE A 231 6.30 -13.18 1.53
CA ILE A 231 6.52 -12.97 0.10
C ILE A 231 5.21 -12.43 -0.49
N GLY A 232 5.25 -11.19 -0.97
CA GLY A 232 4.16 -10.51 -1.67
C GLY A 232 4.00 -11.00 -3.11
N LYS A 233 3.77 -10.08 -4.05
CA LYS A 233 3.77 -10.37 -5.49
C LYS A 233 5.20 -10.39 -6.02
N ASN A 234 5.93 -9.29 -5.87
CA ASN A 234 7.33 -9.14 -6.26
C ASN A 234 8.23 -8.76 -5.08
N TYR A 235 7.66 -8.19 -4.01
CA TYR A 235 8.42 -7.71 -2.85
C TYR A 235 8.43 -8.74 -1.70
N ARG A 236 9.42 -8.58 -0.82
CA ARG A 236 9.38 -9.16 0.52
C ARG A 236 8.67 -8.17 1.44
N TRP A 237 7.94 -8.69 2.41
CA TRP A 237 7.18 -7.87 3.36
C TRP A 237 7.53 -8.31 4.77
N ARG A 238 7.71 -7.36 5.69
CA ARG A 238 8.04 -7.61 7.09
C ARG A 238 6.91 -7.17 8.01
N ILE A 239 6.75 -7.85 9.14
CA ILE A 239 5.89 -7.36 10.22
C ILE A 239 6.53 -6.11 10.84
N VAL A 240 5.72 -5.08 11.09
CA VAL A 240 6.15 -3.82 11.72
C VAL A 240 5.24 -3.46 12.88
N GLY A 241 5.81 -2.89 13.94
CA GLY A 241 5.06 -2.44 15.13
C GLY A 241 4.65 -0.97 15.08
N GLU A 242 5.13 -0.22 14.10
CA GLU A 242 4.98 1.24 13.99
C GLU A 242 4.93 1.67 12.52
N THR A 243 4.18 2.74 12.23
CA THR A 243 4.12 3.40 10.91
C THR A 243 3.75 4.87 11.09
N LEU A 244 3.82 5.65 10.01
CA LEU A 244 3.13 6.95 9.91
C LEU A 244 1.68 6.78 9.38
N LEU A 245 1.00 7.85 8.94
CA LEU A 245 -0.44 7.84 8.63
C LEU A 245 -0.79 7.39 7.21
N THR A 246 0.21 7.03 6.39
CA THR A 246 0.00 6.39 5.08
C THR A 246 -0.09 4.87 5.24
N PHE A 247 -1.31 4.31 5.29
CA PHE A 247 -1.56 2.86 5.46
C PHE A 247 -2.90 2.40 4.89
N MET A 248 -2.94 1.16 4.41
CA MET A 248 -4.12 0.48 3.88
C MET A 248 -4.63 -0.59 4.85
N LEU A 249 -5.94 -0.71 5.00
CA LEU A 249 -6.62 -1.71 5.82
C LEU A 249 -7.99 -2.07 5.22
N SER A 250 -8.59 -3.17 5.67
CA SER A 250 -9.97 -3.47 5.28
C SER A 250 -11.00 -2.76 6.15
N LYS A 251 -12.19 -2.59 5.58
CA LYS A 251 -13.39 -2.07 6.23
C LYS A 251 -13.78 -2.87 7.47
N ASN A 252 -13.48 -4.17 7.50
CA ASN A 252 -13.70 -5.01 8.67
C ASN A 252 -12.72 -4.64 9.81
N VAL A 253 -11.42 -4.58 9.51
CA VAL A 253 -10.39 -4.15 10.48
C VAL A 253 -10.70 -2.73 10.97
N PHE A 254 -11.08 -1.82 10.08
CA PHE A 254 -11.48 -0.46 10.42
C PHE A 254 -12.70 -0.42 11.36
N LYS A 255 -13.78 -1.17 11.07
CA LYS A 255 -14.98 -1.22 11.91
C LYS A 255 -14.70 -1.79 13.30
N GLN A 256 -13.98 -2.90 13.38
CA GLN A 256 -13.60 -3.55 14.64
C GLN A 256 -12.74 -2.63 15.51
N ASN A 257 -11.82 -1.88 14.88
CA ASN A 257 -10.84 -1.03 15.56
C ASN A 257 -11.14 0.47 15.50
N LYS A 258 -12.36 0.88 15.15
CA LYS A 258 -12.76 2.28 14.93
C LYS A 258 -12.31 3.20 16.08
N LYS A 259 -12.52 2.76 17.34
CA LYS A 259 -12.19 3.54 18.54
C LYS A 259 -10.68 3.81 18.67
N ILE A 260 -9.81 2.89 18.28
CA ILE A 260 -8.36 3.07 18.41
C ILE A 260 -7.78 3.81 17.20
N ILE A 261 -8.30 3.57 16.00
CA ILE A 261 -7.94 4.31 14.78
C ILE A 261 -8.28 5.80 14.96
N ARG A 262 -9.48 6.15 15.43
CA ARG A 262 -9.89 7.55 15.61
C ARG A 262 -9.12 8.29 16.70
N LYS A 263 -8.61 7.62 17.73
CA LYS A 263 -7.79 8.24 18.81
C LYS A 263 -6.58 9.01 18.30
N VAL A 264 -6.04 8.65 17.14
CA VAL A 264 -4.97 9.40 16.44
C VAL A 264 -5.35 10.88 16.30
N GLY A 265 -6.59 11.16 15.87
CA GLY A 265 -7.12 12.52 15.74
C GLY A 265 -7.93 13.02 16.95
N GLU A 266 -8.57 12.14 17.72
CA GLU A 266 -9.46 12.55 18.83
C GLU A 266 -8.72 13.05 20.08
N ILE A 267 -7.49 12.59 20.34
CA ILE A 267 -6.64 13.05 21.46
C ILE A 267 -5.30 13.61 20.97
N ILE A 268 -4.47 14.11 21.89
CA ILE A 268 -3.07 14.46 21.63
C ILE A 268 -2.24 13.20 21.90
N ASN A 269 -1.36 12.85 20.96
CA ASN A 269 -0.52 11.66 21.02
C ASN A 269 0.94 12.04 20.75
N GLU A 270 1.87 11.42 21.46
CA GLU A 270 3.32 11.52 21.23
C GLU A 270 3.91 10.09 21.21
N PRO A 271 4.38 9.58 20.05
CA PRO A 271 4.22 10.16 18.70
C PRO A 271 2.75 10.23 18.27
N PHE A 272 2.46 10.99 17.21
CA PHE A 272 1.10 11.25 16.73
C PHE A 272 0.32 9.96 16.40
N GLU A 273 1.03 8.98 15.84
CA GLU A 273 0.50 7.71 15.34
C GLU A 273 0.45 6.60 16.41
N LYS A 274 0.83 6.90 17.66
CA LYS A 274 0.88 5.94 18.76
C LYS A 274 -0.36 5.03 18.90
N PRO A 275 -1.61 5.49 18.69
CA PRO A 275 -2.76 4.59 18.71
C PRO A 275 -2.74 3.51 17.62
N LEU A 276 -2.14 3.77 16.45
CA LEU A 276 -1.92 2.76 15.42
C LEU A 276 -0.86 1.73 15.87
N HIS A 277 0.19 2.17 16.56
CA HIS A 277 1.24 1.27 17.06
C HIS A 277 0.68 0.32 18.13
N GLU A 278 -0.27 0.79 18.95
CA GLU A 278 -1.04 -0.05 19.86
C GLU A 278 -1.97 -1.03 19.12
N LEU A 279 -2.63 -0.60 18.03
CA LEU A 279 -3.43 -1.48 17.16
C LEU A 279 -2.58 -2.60 16.52
N TYR A 280 -1.32 -2.33 16.18
CA TYR A 280 -0.44 -3.31 15.53
C TYR A 280 -0.01 -4.46 16.45
N LYS A 281 -0.29 -4.36 17.76
CA LYS A 281 -0.13 -5.46 18.73
C LYS A 281 -1.23 -6.52 18.61
N SER A 282 -2.42 -6.16 18.11
CA SER A 282 -3.55 -7.08 17.92
C SER A 282 -3.86 -7.37 16.45
N ASN A 283 -3.47 -6.50 15.53
CA ASN A 283 -3.75 -6.65 14.09
C ASN A 283 -2.45 -6.54 13.28
N LEU A 284 -2.12 -7.60 12.54
CA LEU A 284 -0.84 -7.74 11.86
C LEU A 284 -0.62 -6.62 10.82
N CYS A 285 0.33 -5.73 11.11
CA CYS A 285 0.78 -4.68 10.19
C CYS A 285 2.05 -5.11 9.46
N ILE A 286 2.09 -4.84 8.15
CA ILE A 286 3.23 -5.13 7.28
C ILE A 286 3.72 -3.89 6.52
N ALA A 287 5.02 -3.83 6.30
CA ALA A 287 5.67 -2.91 5.36
C ALA A 287 6.50 -3.74 4.36
N PRO A 288 6.76 -3.25 3.14
CA PRO A 288 7.68 -3.93 2.24
C PRO A 288 9.11 -3.82 2.80
N VAL A 289 9.99 -4.71 2.36
CA VAL A 289 11.44 -4.54 2.43
C VAL A 289 11.86 -4.09 1.04
N ASN A 290 12.55 -2.96 0.93
CA ASN A 290 12.57 -2.04 -0.22
C ASN A 290 11.23 -1.30 -0.36
N THR A 291 11.27 0.02 -0.60
CA THR A 291 10.05 0.85 -0.46
C THR A 291 9.16 0.85 -1.70
N LEU A 292 7.85 1.06 -1.50
CA LEU A 292 6.88 1.30 -2.59
C LEU A 292 6.38 2.75 -2.62
N ALA A 293 6.59 3.50 -1.54
CA ALA A 293 6.36 4.94 -1.48
C ALA A 293 7.40 5.64 -0.60
N TYR A 294 7.74 6.87 -0.95
CA TYR A 294 8.76 7.69 -0.31
C TYR A 294 8.11 8.81 0.49
N HIS A 295 8.49 8.95 1.77
CA HIS A 295 8.08 10.10 2.57
C HIS A 295 8.97 11.32 2.27
N ILE A 296 8.50 12.25 1.45
CA ILE A 296 9.25 13.44 0.99
C ILE A 296 9.23 14.55 2.06
N SER A 297 9.84 14.22 3.20
CA SER A 297 9.97 15.06 4.39
C SER A 297 11.33 15.78 4.39
N ARG A 298 12.20 15.49 5.38
CA ARG A 298 13.52 16.14 5.57
C ARG A 298 14.71 15.23 5.27
N GLY A 299 14.58 13.94 5.56
CA GLY A 299 15.64 12.96 5.35
C GLY A 299 15.63 12.36 3.94
N VAL A 300 16.66 11.59 3.61
CA VAL A 300 16.66 10.74 2.42
C VAL A 300 15.62 9.62 2.62
N PRO A 301 14.62 9.47 1.74
CA PRO A 301 13.47 8.59 2.00
C PRO A 301 13.70 7.11 1.69
N SER A 302 14.74 6.77 0.93
CA SER A 302 15.22 5.39 0.73
C SER A 302 16.72 5.41 0.43
N VAL A 303 17.42 4.34 0.83
CA VAL A 303 18.84 4.09 0.54
C VAL A 303 19.08 3.23 -0.71
N ASN A 304 18.03 2.56 -1.21
CA ASN A 304 18.15 1.55 -2.27
C ASN A 304 17.49 1.97 -3.59
N GLU A 305 16.38 2.70 -3.55
CA GLU A 305 15.59 3.04 -4.73
C GLU A 305 15.84 4.49 -5.21
N ASP A 306 15.76 4.70 -6.53
CA ASP A 306 15.95 6.00 -7.19
C ASP A 306 14.69 6.90 -7.09
N TRP A 307 14.41 7.33 -5.87
CA TRP A 307 13.30 8.22 -5.55
C TRP A 307 13.38 9.57 -6.27
N ILE A 308 14.59 10.03 -6.63
CA ILE A 308 14.79 11.32 -7.31
C ILE A 308 14.44 11.23 -8.80
N SER A 309 14.63 10.08 -9.44
CA SER A 309 14.07 9.80 -10.77
C SER A 309 12.54 9.77 -10.73
N THR A 310 11.94 9.03 -9.79
CA THR A 310 10.48 8.99 -9.59
C THR A 310 9.90 10.38 -9.29
N TRP A 311 10.63 11.22 -8.54
CA TRP A 311 10.25 12.62 -8.33
C TRP A 311 10.28 13.41 -9.63
N ASN A 312 11.40 13.39 -10.34
CA ASN A 312 11.63 14.17 -11.55
C ASN A 312 10.67 13.78 -12.68
N GLU A 313 10.27 12.51 -12.79
CA GLU A 313 9.27 12.06 -13.76
C GLU A 313 7.90 12.68 -13.49
N ASN A 314 7.49 12.78 -12.22
CA ASN A 314 6.19 13.32 -11.83
C ASN A 314 6.17 14.85 -11.79
N TYR A 315 7.25 15.49 -11.31
CA TYR A 315 7.38 16.95 -11.21
C TYR A 315 7.34 17.64 -12.59
N LYS A 316 7.78 16.98 -13.65
CA LYS A 316 7.70 17.49 -15.04
C LYS A 316 6.26 17.55 -15.61
N LYS A 317 5.25 17.07 -14.87
CA LYS A 317 3.88 16.88 -15.35
C LYS A 317 2.83 17.73 -14.60
N ILE A 318 3.25 18.67 -13.73
CA ILE A 318 2.39 19.42 -12.78
C ILE A 318 2.35 20.94 -13.02
#